data_AF-A0A5K0VT46-F1
#
_entry.id   AF-A0A5K0VT46-F1
#
_cell.length_a   1.000
_cell.length_b   1.000
_cell.length_c   1.000
_cell.angle_alpha   90.00
_cell.angle_beta   90.00
_cell.angle_gamma   90.00
#
_symmetry.space_group_name_H-M   'P 1'
#
loop_
_entity.id
_entity.type
_entity.pdbx_description
1 polymer ?
#
loop_
_entity_poly.entity_id
_entity_poly.type
_entity_poly.pdbx_seq_one_letter_code
_entity_poly.pdbx_strand_id
1 'polypeptide(L)' 'NVFSLAVSRYVAEPEKKELLLHLLQWMTGQGYCVDSSTRNHILKNSHLFGRHLIADILSKQFAMSR' A
#
# COMPACT_ATOMS: atom_id res chain seq x y z
N ASN A 1 -7.91 2.98 -12.48
CA ASN A 1 -7.51 4.00 -11.49
C ASN A 1 -6.03 4.34 -11.72
N VAL A 2 -5.68 5.62 -11.85
CA VAL A 2 -4.28 6.10 -12.06
C VAL A 2 -3.36 5.59 -10.95
N PHE A 3 -3.88 5.47 -9.73
CA PHE A 3 -3.13 4.93 -8.58
C PHE A 3 -2.68 3.49 -8.78
N SER A 4 -3.55 2.61 -9.30
CA SER A 4 -3.19 1.21 -9.56
C SER A 4 -2.12 1.07 -10.65
N LEU A 5 -2.12 1.96 -11.65
CA LEU A 5 -1.09 2.01 -12.69
C LEU A 5 0.25 2.50 -12.13
N ALA A 6 0.21 3.51 -11.25
CA ALA A 6 1.39 3.98 -10.53
C ALA A 6 1.98 2.86 -9.67
N VAL A 7 1.19 2.19 -8.83
CA VAL A 7 1.64 1.07 -8.00
C VAL A 7 2.35 0.00 -8.85
N SER A 8 1.79 -0.39 -9.99
CA SER A 8 2.41 -1.40 -10.87
C SER A 8 3.79 -1.01 -11.39
N ARG A 9 4.05 0.28 -11.63
CA ARG A 9 5.36 0.78 -12.09
C ARG A 9 6.35 0.94 -10.94
N TYR A 10 5.87 1.43 -9.79
CA TYR A 10 6.68 1.72 -8.61
C TYR A 10 7.19 0.44 -7.93
N VAL A 11 6.45 -0.67 -8.06
CA VAL A 11 6.86 -1.99 -7.57
C VAL A 11 8.16 -2.49 -8.21
N ALA A 12 8.46 -2.09 -9.45
CA ALA A 12 9.66 -2.54 -10.17
C ALA A 12 10.94 -1.75 -9.80
N GLU A 13 10.81 -0.67 -9.04
CA GLU A 13 11.91 0.24 -8.71
C GLU A 13 12.12 0.30 -7.18
N PRO A 14 13.31 -0.08 -6.65
CA PRO A 14 13.55 -0.19 -5.21
C PRO A 14 13.30 1.09 -4.42
N GLU A 15 13.69 2.24 -4.97
CA GLU A 15 13.50 3.56 -4.32
C GLU A 15 12.02 3.96 -4.27
N LYS A 16 11.28 3.60 -5.31
CA LYS A 16 9.85 3.87 -5.44
C LYS A 16 8.99 2.96 -4.55
N LYS A 17 9.49 1.77 -4.23
CA LYS A 17 8.90 0.84 -3.26
C LYS A 17 8.87 1.43 -1.84
N GLU A 18 10.00 1.97 -1.38
CA GLU A 18 10.08 2.65 -0.07
C GLU A 18 9.16 3.87 -0.01
N LEU A 19 9.07 4.62 -1.11
CA LEU A 19 8.18 5.78 -1.21
C LEU A 19 6.70 5.38 -1.13
N LEU A 20 6.31 4.25 -1.74
CA LEU A 20 4.97 3.70 -1.61
C LEU A 20 4.67 3.24 -0.18
N LEU A 21 5.65 2.65 0.52
CA LEU A 21 5.52 2.28 1.93
C LEU A 21 5.30 3.51 2.82
N HIS A 22 6.13 4.55 2.67
CA HIS A 22 5.96 5.81 3.40
C HIS A 22 4.61 6.47 3.11
N LEU A 23 4.15 6.46 1.84
CA LEU A 23 2.85 7.01 1.48
C LEU A 23 1.71 6.25 2.18
N LEU A 24 1.75 4.91 2.19
CA LEU A 24 0.72 4.10 2.85
C LEU A 24 0.70 4.34 4.37
N GLN A 25 1.86 4.47 5.00
CA GLN A 25 1.97 4.83 6.42
C GLN A 25 1.41 6.24 6.69
N TRP A 26 1.77 7.22 5.86
CA TRP A 26 1.26 8.58 5.97
C TRP A 26 -0.26 8.64 5.80
N MET A 27 -0.80 7.96 4.78
CA MET A 27 -2.24 7.84 4.56
C MET A 27 -2.95 7.29 5.80
N THR A 28 -2.38 6.24 6.41
CA THR A 28 -2.88 5.67 7.66
C THR A 28 -2.91 6.72 8.78
N GLY A 29 -1.82 7.48 8.97
CA GLY A 29 -1.77 8.55 9.98
C GLY A 29 -2.76 9.71 9.74
N GLN A 30 -3.27 9.86 8.51
CA GLN A 30 -4.25 10.88 8.14
C GLN A 30 -5.69 10.34 8.05
N GLY A 31 -5.92 9.05 8.34
CA GLY A 31 -7.25 8.43 8.23
C GLY A 31 -7.67 8.07 6.80
N TYR A 32 -6.77 8.14 5.82
CA TYR A 32 -7.02 7.67 4.46
C TYR A 32 -6.82 6.16 4.34
N CYS A 33 -7.67 5.52 3.53
CA CYS A 33 -7.55 4.09 3.20
C CYS A 33 -7.47 3.89 1.69
N VAL A 34 -6.78 2.82 1.27
CA VAL A 34 -6.79 2.41 -0.13
C VAL A 34 -8.06 1.62 -0.46
N ASP A 35 -8.55 1.77 -1.70
CA ASP A 35 -9.69 0.98 -2.19
C ASP A 35 -9.37 -0.54 -2.24
N SER A 36 -10.41 -1.36 -2.32
CA SER A 36 -10.28 -2.82 -2.29
C SER A 36 -9.46 -3.39 -3.46
N SER A 37 -9.53 -2.77 -4.64
CA SER A 37 -8.77 -3.18 -5.83
C SER A 37 -7.28 -2.91 -5.65
N THR A 38 -6.93 -1.73 -5.16
CA THR A 38 -5.57 -1.30 -4.86
C THR A 38 -4.97 -2.13 -3.73
N ARG A 39 -5.72 -2.38 -2.65
CA ARG A 39 -5.32 -3.29 -1.57
C ARG A 39 -4.94 -4.67 -2.09
N ASN A 40 -5.79 -5.26 -2.93
CA ASN A 40 -5.53 -6.58 -3.51
C ASN A 40 -4.28 -6.58 -4.39
N HIS A 41 -4.02 -5.48 -5.10
CA HIS A 41 -2.82 -5.35 -5.92
C HIS A 41 -1.54 -5.25 -5.09
N ILE A 42 -1.58 -4.51 -3.98
CA ILE A 42 -0.46 -4.41 -3.02
C ILE A 42 -0.21 -5.77 -2.34
N LEU A 43 -1.26 -6.48 -1.92
CA LEU A 43 -1.14 -7.79 -1.27
C LEU A 43 -0.51 -8.86 -2.18
N LYS A 44 -0.89 -8.89 -3.46
CA LYS A 44 -0.25 -9.79 -4.46
C LYS A 44 1.27 -9.56 -4.55
N ASN A 45 1.69 -8.32 -4.37
CA ASN A 45 3.09 -7.91 -4.42
C ASN A 45 3.73 -7.76 -3.03
N SER A 46 3.07 -8.21 -1.96
CA SER A 46 3.51 -8.00 -0.56
C SER A 46 4.92 -8.52 -0.25
N HIS A 47 5.36 -9.55 -0.95
CA HIS A 47 6.72 -10.09 -0.84
C HIS A 47 7.79 -9.04 -1.18
N LEU A 48 7.47 -8.09 -2.05
CA LEU A 48 8.37 -7.00 -2.44
C LEU A 48 8.49 -5.95 -1.35
N PHE A 49 7.49 -5.80 -0.48
CA PHE A 49 7.44 -4.75 0.56
C PHE A 49 7.74 -5.23 1.97
N GLY A 50 7.94 -6.54 2.15
CA GLY A 50 7.90 -7.17 3.47
C GLY A 50 6.46 -7.53 3.85
N ARG A 51 6.14 -8.83 3.78
CA ARG A 51 4.78 -9.35 3.91
C ARG A 51 4.07 -8.89 5.18
N HIS A 52 4.76 -8.95 6.31
CA HIS A 52 4.22 -8.55 7.62
C HIS A 52 3.97 -7.04 7.70
N LEU A 53 4.90 -6.23 7.21
CA LEU A 53 4.80 -4.76 7.27
C LEU A 53 3.60 -4.25 6.46
N ILE A 54 3.42 -4.75 5.24
CA ILE A 54 2.28 -4.38 4.40
C ILE A 54 0.95 -4.88 4.96
N ALA A 55 0.92 -6.11 5.49
CA ALA A 55 -0.31 -6.65 6.10
C ALA A 55 -0.74 -5.81 7.32
N ASP A 56 0.20 -5.37 8.15
CA ASP A 56 -0.06 -4.51 9.31
C ASP A 56 -0.63 -3.15 8.89
N ILE A 57 0.02 -2.46 7.94
CA ILE A 57 -0.43 -1.14 7.45
C ILE A 57 -1.84 -1.23 6.86
N LEU A 58 -2.10 -2.22 5.99
CA LEU A 58 -3.42 -2.39 5.36
C LEU A 58 -4.50 -2.79 6.37
N SER A 59 -4.15 -3.54 7.42
CA SER A 59 -5.11 -3.90 8.48
C SER A 59 -5.51 -2.68 9.30
N LYS A 60 -4.56 -1.78 9.61
CA LYS A 60 -4.83 -0.50 10.27
C LYS A 60 -5.73 0.41 9.43
N GLN A 61 -5.46 0.53 8.13
CA GLN A 61 -6.32 1.28 7.22
C GLN A 61 -7.75 0.73 7.15
N PHE A 62 -7.92 -0.60 7.15
CA PHE A 62 -9.23 -1.23 7.13
C PHE A 62 -10.00 -1.02 8.45
N ALA A 63 -9.31 -1.10 9.60
CA ALA A 63 -9.90 -0.87 10.90
C ALA A 63 -10.44 0.56 11.07
N MET A 64 -9.78 1.56 10.46
CA MET A 64 -10.20 2.97 10.51
C MET A 64 -11.26 3.35 9.46
N SER A 65 -11.46 2.52 8.43
CA SER A 65 -12.50 2.74 7.41
C SER A 65 -13.89 2.24 7.86
N ARG A 66 -13.98 1.65 9.05
CA ARG A 66 -15.23 1.20 9.70
C ARG A 66 -15.58 2.14 10.85
#